data_AF-A0A653LZY7-F1
#
_entry.id   AF-A0A653LZY7-F1
#
_cell.length_a   1.000
_cell.length_b   1.000
_cell.length_c   1.000
_cell.angle_alpha   90.00
_cell.angle_beta   90.00
_cell.angle_gamma   90.00
#
_symmetry.space_group_name_H-M   'P 1'
#
loop_
_entity.id
_entity.type
_entity.pdbx_description
1 polymer ?
#
loop_
_entity_poly.entity_id
_entity_poly.type
_entity_poly.pdbx_seq_one_letter_code
_entity_poly.pdbx_strand_id
1 'polypeptide(L)'
;MSLPGILIRAGAMLLLASGIALAQSPPPAVNTDPARAQVVLPEPANPGLPSIILIGDSTVRNGHDDGQGKGMEGQWGWGNPLAAYFDPARVNVVNRAVGGLSSRTYVTSGHWERTLAFVKPGDIVLMQFGHNDASPINDDKRARGTIRGIGEEALDIDNLLTGKRETVHSYGWYLRKYITEIRAKGATPVVVSLIPRKAWNEEGPDVGKVRRNKADYAGWAAEVARLEKTGFIDLNELAARRYDEMGREAVMKLFPQTVPDERIHTNWAGAALNAQIVVAGLKTLGDPRMASFLKPVEDVRPVVDARSVREEAPLDPALPTLFLVGDSTVKSGGQNGAIGWGERIAPYFDTPRINVVNAAIGGRSSRTFYTEGRWERVLGQLKRGDFVVIQFGHNDGGRIGDPANKNRASAPGIGPETVEDSRPDGTKEQVHSFGWYMAKYVADAKAKGATVVIASPIPHRDKWRQERDFANFAEWGKQVAQAGSVHFMDLTMLVSDGYRAVGPAKVDTFFSDARTHTNSDGAEFNAQRVVAGLKALPGNPLRPYFSEKAAGVQ
;
A
#
# COMPACT_ATOMS: atom_id res chain seq x y z
N MET A 1 20.26 -29.45 75.74
CA MET A 1 20.04 -30.79 75.13
C MET A 1 19.82 -30.59 73.64
N SER A 2 20.59 -31.33 72.84
CA SER A 2 20.41 -31.66 71.42
C SER A 2 20.76 -30.62 70.33
N LEU A 3 22.01 -30.81 69.90
CA LEU A 3 22.74 -30.53 68.64
C LEU A 3 22.00 -30.88 67.31
N PRO A 4 22.59 -30.54 66.12
CA PRO A 4 21.91 -29.89 64.99
C PRO A 4 21.84 -30.73 63.70
N GLY A 5 21.27 -30.11 62.65
CA GLY A 5 20.99 -30.68 61.34
C GLY A 5 22.19 -31.09 60.49
N ILE A 6 21.94 -32.05 59.60
CA ILE A 6 22.85 -32.61 58.60
C ILE A 6 22.22 -32.47 57.21
N LEU A 7 23.03 -31.93 56.27
CA LEU A 7 22.84 -31.94 54.82
C LEU A 7 22.78 -33.37 54.26
N ILE A 8 21.90 -33.65 53.28
CA ILE A 8 22.17 -34.66 52.24
C ILE A 8 21.71 -34.13 50.86
N ARG A 9 22.63 -34.21 49.89
CA ARG A 9 22.44 -34.03 48.45
C ARG A 9 21.77 -35.26 47.81
N ALA A 10 20.86 -35.04 46.87
CA ALA A 10 20.54 -35.95 45.76
C ALA A 10 20.03 -35.05 44.61
N GLY A 11 20.53 -35.08 43.38
CA GLY A 11 20.84 -36.24 42.55
C GLY A 11 19.83 -36.20 41.39
N ALA A 12 20.18 -35.47 40.31
CA ALA A 12 19.33 -35.29 39.14
C ALA A 12 19.17 -36.61 38.38
N MET A 13 17.93 -37.01 38.09
CA MET A 13 17.62 -38.12 37.19
C MET A 13 16.73 -37.60 36.06
N LEU A 14 17.28 -37.63 34.85
CA LEU A 14 16.64 -37.27 33.59
C LEU A 14 15.62 -38.36 33.21
N LEU A 15 14.36 -38.00 33.05
CA LEU A 15 13.33 -38.86 32.44
C LEU A 15 12.82 -38.18 31.17
N LEU A 16 13.25 -38.72 30.03
CA LEU A 16 12.73 -38.42 28.70
C LEU A 16 11.31 -38.98 28.57
N ALA A 17 10.31 -38.09 28.52
CA ALA A 17 8.94 -38.44 28.14
C ALA A 17 8.72 -38.11 26.65
N SER A 18 8.71 -39.14 25.82
CA SER A 18 8.34 -39.10 24.41
C SER A 18 6.82 -38.89 24.29
N GLY A 19 6.40 -37.63 24.14
CA GLY A 19 5.01 -37.29 23.83
C GLY A 19 4.73 -37.45 22.34
N ILE A 20 3.94 -38.47 21.98
CA ILE A 20 3.33 -38.59 20.65
C ILE A 20 2.34 -37.44 20.49
N ALA A 21 2.64 -36.52 19.57
CA ALA A 21 1.74 -35.44 19.19
C ALA A 21 0.53 -36.02 18.46
N LEU A 22 -0.61 -36.11 19.15
CA LEU A 22 -1.91 -36.28 18.50
C LEU A 22 -2.17 -35.02 17.66
N ALA A 23 -2.29 -35.21 16.35
CA ALA A 23 -2.65 -34.15 15.41
C ALA A 23 -3.98 -33.52 15.83
N GLN A 24 -3.93 -32.27 16.27
CA GLN A 24 -5.13 -31.47 16.48
C GLN A 24 -5.82 -31.27 15.13
N SER A 25 -7.08 -31.70 15.04
CA SER A 25 -7.94 -31.40 13.91
C SER A 25 -8.01 -29.87 13.72
N PRO A 26 -7.97 -29.36 12.48
CA PRO A 26 -8.10 -27.93 12.25
C PRO A 26 -9.41 -27.43 12.83
N PRO A 27 -9.45 -26.21 13.42
CA PRO A 27 -10.68 -25.67 13.96
C PRO A 27 -11.75 -25.61 12.85
N PRO A 28 -13.02 -25.94 13.17
CA PRO A 28 -14.10 -25.86 12.20
C PRO A 28 -14.20 -24.42 11.70
N ALA A 29 -14.40 -24.27 10.37
CA ALA A 29 -14.66 -22.98 9.75
C ALA A 29 -15.75 -22.24 10.54
N VAL A 30 -15.50 -20.98 10.88
CA VAL A 30 -16.45 -20.10 11.58
C VAL A 30 -17.82 -20.29 10.95
N ASN A 31 -18.80 -20.68 11.77
CA ASN A 31 -20.15 -21.07 11.39
C ASN A 31 -20.73 -20.14 10.30
N THR A 32 -20.70 -20.60 9.04
CA THR A 32 -21.29 -19.90 7.88
C THR A 32 -22.74 -20.34 7.64
N ASP A 33 -23.47 -20.71 8.70
CA ASP A 33 -24.90 -20.98 8.59
C ASP A 33 -25.61 -19.70 8.09
N PRO A 34 -26.15 -19.69 6.86
CA PRO A 34 -26.85 -18.54 6.30
C PRO A 34 -28.07 -18.14 7.13
N ALA A 35 -28.59 -19.04 7.97
CA ALA A 35 -29.72 -18.79 8.87
C ALA A 35 -29.32 -18.15 10.21
N ARG A 36 -28.04 -18.17 10.59
CA ARG A 36 -27.54 -17.68 11.90
C ARG A 36 -26.43 -16.64 11.84
N ALA A 37 -25.98 -16.24 10.65
CA ALA A 37 -24.98 -15.19 10.48
C ALA A 37 -25.52 -13.81 10.89
N GLN A 38 -25.54 -13.50 12.19
CA GLN A 38 -25.70 -12.12 12.69
C GLN A 38 -24.41 -11.34 12.46
N VAL A 39 -24.08 -11.09 11.19
CA VAL A 39 -23.02 -10.13 10.85
C VAL A 39 -23.64 -8.74 10.90
N VAL A 40 -23.19 -7.92 11.84
CA VAL A 40 -23.49 -6.48 11.82
C VAL A 40 -22.73 -5.88 10.64
N LEU A 41 -23.45 -5.61 9.58
CA LEU A 41 -22.92 -5.00 8.37
C LEU A 41 -23.05 -3.49 8.45
N PRO A 42 -22.09 -2.72 7.91
CA PRO A 42 -22.13 -1.27 7.96
C PRO A 42 -23.36 -0.72 7.23
N GLU A 43 -23.80 0.45 7.66
CA GLU A 43 -24.78 1.31 6.99
C GLU A 43 -24.07 2.59 6.52
N PRO A 44 -24.69 3.41 5.65
CA PRO A 44 -24.14 4.71 5.29
C PRO A 44 -23.87 5.58 6.53
N ALA A 45 -22.62 5.99 6.73
CA ALA A 45 -22.22 6.81 7.88
C ALA A 45 -22.87 8.22 7.84
N ASN A 46 -23.04 8.76 6.64
CA ASN A 46 -23.80 9.99 6.40
C ASN A 46 -24.91 9.73 5.37
N PRO A 47 -26.18 9.62 5.79
CA PRO A 47 -27.31 9.39 4.88
C PRO A 47 -27.49 10.46 3.80
N GLY A 48 -26.97 11.68 4.02
CA GLY A 48 -27.02 12.79 3.06
C GLY A 48 -26.00 12.70 1.92
N LEU A 49 -25.00 11.82 2.02
CA LEU A 49 -24.02 11.59 0.96
C LEU A 49 -24.44 10.42 0.05
N PRO A 50 -24.04 10.43 -1.24
CA PRO A 50 -24.12 9.23 -2.07
C PRO A 50 -23.27 8.10 -1.48
N SER A 51 -23.59 6.86 -1.86
CA SER A 51 -22.90 5.67 -1.38
C SER A 51 -22.35 4.83 -2.53
N ILE A 52 -21.15 4.30 -2.35
CA ILE A 52 -20.62 3.13 -3.05
C ILE A 52 -20.91 1.91 -2.19
N ILE A 53 -21.90 1.13 -2.59
CA ILE A 53 -22.39 -0.04 -1.85
C ILE A 53 -21.80 -1.29 -2.49
N LEU A 54 -21.22 -2.19 -1.70
CA LEU A 54 -20.66 -3.45 -2.20
C LEU A 54 -21.51 -4.62 -1.73
N ILE A 55 -21.94 -5.46 -2.66
CA ILE A 55 -22.57 -6.75 -2.38
C ILE A 55 -21.73 -7.86 -2.98
N GLY A 56 -21.63 -8.98 -2.28
CA GLY A 56 -20.78 -10.09 -2.71
C GLY A 56 -20.49 -11.10 -1.63
N ASP A 57 -19.43 -11.87 -1.87
CA ASP A 57 -19.02 -13.02 -1.06
C ASP A 57 -17.79 -12.76 -0.16
N SER A 58 -17.11 -13.84 0.28
CA SER A 58 -15.93 -13.79 1.14
C SER A 58 -14.73 -13.09 0.51
N THR A 59 -14.68 -12.96 -0.82
CA THR A 59 -13.60 -12.25 -1.51
C THR A 59 -13.85 -10.74 -1.63
N VAL A 60 -15.03 -10.27 -1.20
CA VAL A 60 -15.40 -8.83 -1.20
C VAL A 60 -15.53 -8.29 0.23
N ARG A 61 -16.04 -9.11 1.17
CA ARG A 61 -16.45 -8.70 2.53
C ARG A 61 -15.46 -7.83 3.30
N ASN A 62 -16.01 -7.06 4.24
CA ASN A 62 -15.25 -6.46 5.34
C ASN A 62 -14.74 -7.54 6.30
N GLY A 63 -13.68 -7.20 7.05
CA GLY A 63 -13.29 -7.99 8.20
C GLY A 63 -11.98 -7.56 8.83
N HIS A 64 -11.70 -8.21 9.95
CA HIS A 64 -10.38 -8.68 10.40
C HIS A 64 -10.07 -10.02 9.71
N ASP A 65 -8.94 -10.67 10.01
CA ASP A 65 -8.80 -12.09 9.65
C ASP A 65 -10.04 -12.88 10.11
N ASP A 66 -10.32 -14.00 9.46
CA ASP A 66 -11.51 -14.85 9.65
C ASP A 66 -11.53 -15.60 11.01
N GLY A 67 -11.01 -14.98 12.07
CA GLY A 67 -10.85 -15.59 13.39
C GLY A 67 -9.63 -16.51 13.47
N GLN A 68 -8.70 -16.41 12.51
CA GLN A 68 -7.44 -17.14 12.53
C GLN A 68 -6.39 -16.46 13.44
N GLY A 69 -6.57 -15.19 13.81
CA GLY A 69 -5.58 -14.43 14.60
C GLY A 69 -4.27 -14.14 13.85
N LYS A 70 -4.31 -14.17 12.51
CA LYS A 70 -3.17 -14.01 11.59
C LYS A 70 -3.00 -12.59 11.05
N GLY A 71 -3.88 -11.65 11.38
CA GLY A 71 -3.79 -10.27 10.92
C GLY A 71 -3.75 -10.16 9.40
N MET A 72 -2.72 -9.50 8.85
CA MET A 72 -2.59 -9.26 7.41
C MET A 72 -2.39 -10.53 6.57
N GLU A 73 -1.93 -11.63 7.18
CA GLU A 73 -1.73 -12.93 6.52
C GLU A 73 -3.01 -13.78 6.45
N GLY A 74 -4.07 -13.39 7.16
CA GLY A 74 -5.37 -14.05 7.14
C GLY A 74 -6.15 -13.81 5.84
N GLN A 75 -7.41 -14.25 5.77
CA GLN A 75 -8.25 -14.04 4.59
C GLN A 75 -8.87 -12.64 4.55
N TRP A 76 -8.73 -11.95 3.42
CA TRP A 76 -9.24 -10.59 3.21
C TRP A 76 -10.01 -10.47 1.89
N GLY A 77 -11.14 -9.75 1.95
CA GLY A 77 -11.89 -9.35 0.77
C GLY A 77 -11.44 -7.99 0.24
N TRP A 78 -11.43 -7.81 -1.09
CA TRP A 78 -10.93 -6.58 -1.73
C TRP A 78 -11.80 -5.35 -1.45
N GLY A 79 -13.08 -5.54 -1.10
CA GLY A 79 -13.96 -4.44 -0.71
C GLY A 79 -13.51 -3.72 0.56
N ASN A 80 -12.73 -4.40 1.41
CA ASN A 80 -12.18 -3.80 2.63
C ASN A 80 -11.11 -2.73 2.34
N PRO A 81 -9.97 -3.02 1.65
CA PRO A 81 -8.99 -2.00 1.30
C PRO A 81 -9.50 -0.98 0.26
N LEU A 82 -10.59 -1.28 -0.46
CA LEU A 82 -11.19 -0.36 -1.42
C LEU A 82 -11.64 0.97 -0.78
N ALA A 83 -12.17 0.94 0.45
CA ALA A 83 -12.68 2.13 1.12
C ALA A 83 -11.63 3.25 1.25
N ALA A 84 -10.34 2.89 1.35
CA ALA A 84 -9.24 3.84 1.49
C ALA A 84 -9.05 4.77 0.29
N TYR A 85 -9.59 4.42 -0.89
CA TYR A 85 -9.46 5.19 -2.13
C TYR A 85 -10.49 6.31 -2.27
N PHE A 86 -11.52 6.34 -1.41
CA PHE A 86 -12.64 7.27 -1.52
C PHE A 86 -12.63 8.32 -0.41
N ASP A 87 -13.04 9.54 -0.75
CA ASP A 87 -13.13 10.65 0.20
C ASP A 87 -14.40 10.50 1.05
N PRO A 88 -14.28 10.20 2.36
CA PRO A 88 -15.44 9.99 3.23
C PRO A 88 -16.29 11.25 3.42
N ALA A 89 -15.78 12.45 3.08
CA ALA A 89 -16.56 13.68 3.08
C ALA A 89 -17.46 13.82 1.84
N ARG A 90 -17.24 12.99 0.81
CA ARG A 90 -17.93 13.07 -0.49
C ARG A 90 -18.82 11.87 -0.75
N VAL A 91 -18.46 10.69 -0.25
CA VAL A 91 -19.16 9.45 -0.52
C VAL A 91 -19.02 8.47 0.65
N ASN A 92 -20.07 7.71 0.94
CA ASN A 92 -19.99 6.56 1.82
C ASN A 92 -19.43 5.35 1.07
N VAL A 93 -18.55 4.55 1.68
CA VAL A 93 -18.23 3.21 1.16
C VAL A 93 -18.83 2.18 2.11
N VAL A 94 -19.87 1.48 1.64
CA VAL A 94 -20.71 0.61 2.47
C VAL A 94 -20.58 -0.82 1.96
N ASN A 95 -19.63 -1.56 2.51
CA ASN A 95 -19.41 -2.94 2.12
C ASN A 95 -20.34 -3.89 2.89
N ARG A 96 -21.34 -4.41 2.16
CA ARG A 96 -22.40 -5.30 2.63
C ARG A 96 -22.17 -6.74 2.19
N ALA A 97 -21.01 -7.08 1.63
CA ALA A 97 -20.70 -8.44 1.22
C ALA A 97 -20.54 -9.36 2.43
N VAL A 98 -20.97 -10.62 2.29
CA VAL A 98 -21.01 -11.59 3.40
C VAL A 98 -20.29 -12.87 2.97
N GLY A 99 -19.36 -13.30 3.83
CA GLY A 99 -18.60 -14.52 3.61
C GLY A 99 -19.50 -15.74 3.46
N GLY A 100 -19.21 -16.57 2.46
CA GLY A 100 -19.90 -17.85 2.25
C GLY A 100 -21.23 -17.76 1.51
N LEU A 101 -21.76 -16.57 1.21
CA LEU A 101 -23.01 -16.40 0.46
C LEU A 101 -22.78 -16.39 -1.05
N SER A 102 -23.77 -16.87 -1.80
CA SER A 102 -23.88 -16.79 -3.26
C SER A 102 -24.84 -15.68 -3.67
N SER A 103 -24.98 -15.41 -4.97
CA SER A 103 -25.99 -14.47 -5.47
C SER A 103 -27.40 -14.84 -5.02
N ARG A 104 -27.71 -16.15 -4.93
CA ARG A 104 -28.95 -16.69 -4.35
C ARG A 104 -29.04 -16.48 -2.85
N THR A 105 -28.07 -17.00 -2.09
CA THR A 105 -28.23 -17.03 -0.63
C THR A 105 -28.14 -15.65 -0.01
N TYR A 106 -27.55 -14.66 -0.69
CA TYR A 106 -27.62 -13.26 -0.30
C TYR A 106 -29.06 -12.69 -0.38
N VAL A 107 -29.89 -13.17 -1.32
CA VAL A 107 -31.33 -12.86 -1.37
C VAL A 107 -32.09 -13.62 -0.30
N THR A 108 -31.95 -14.95 -0.25
CA THR A 108 -32.82 -15.80 0.58
C THR A 108 -32.57 -15.66 2.09
N SER A 109 -31.42 -15.14 2.49
CA SER A 109 -31.12 -14.73 3.88
C SER A 109 -31.53 -13.29 4.22
N GLY A 110 -32.17 -12.58 3.28
CA GLY A 110 -32.67 -11.21 3.46
C GLY A 110 -31.58 -10.13 3.50
N HIS A 111 -30.31 -10.45 3.22
CA HIS A 111 -29.25 -9.43 3.17
C HIS A 111 -29.48 -8.45 2.03
N TRP A 112 -30.02 -8.93 0.89
CA TRP A 112 -30.38 -8.06 -0.21
C TRP A 112 -31.46 -7.05 0.17
N GLU A 113 -32.56 -7.50 0.77
CA GLU A 113 -33.66 -6.61 1.20
C GLU A 113 -33.17 -5.54 2.18
N ARG A 114 -32.37 -5.94 3.17
CA ARG A 114 -31.76 -5.00 4.13
C ARG A 114 -30.81 -4.00 3.47
N THR A 115 -30.08 -4.41 2.45
CA THR A 115 -29.18 -3.51 1.70
C THR A 115 -29.99 -2.58 0.80
N LEU A 116 -30.98 -3.10 0.07
CA LEU A 116 -31.84 -2.34 -0.84
C LEU A 116 -32.66 -1.26 -0.12
N ALA A 117 -32.98 -1.47 1.16
CA ALA A 117 -33.76 -0.54 1.98
C ALA A 117 -33.16 0.88 2.06
N PHE A 118 -31.83 1.02 1.99
CA PHE A 118 -31.15 2.32 2.03
C PHE A 118 -30.50 2.73 0.71
N VAL A 119 -30.63 1.94 -0.36
CA VAL A 119 -30.20 2.35 -1.71
C VAL A 119 -31.08 3.49 -2.20
N LYS A 120 -30.46 4.56 -2.69
CA LYS A 120 -31.14 5.77 -3.16
C LYS A 120 -30.53 6.35 -4.44
N PRO A 121 -31.20 7.33 -5.08
CA PRO A 121 -30.65 8.00 -6.25
C PRO A 121 -29.28 8.60 -5.97
N GLY A 122 -28.35 8.43 -6.92
CA GLY A 122 -26.97 8.89 -6.79
C GLY A 122 -26.01 7.87 -6.17
N ASP A 123 -26.49 6.75 -5.64
CA ASP A 123 -25.63 5.64 -5.21
C ASP A 123 -25.08 4.83 -6.40
N ILE A 124 -23.99 4.11 -6.16
CA ILE A 124 -23.39 3.12 -7.07
C ILE A 124 -23.32 1.79 -6.31
N VAL A 125 -23.82 0.72 -6.89
CA VAL A 125 -23.82 -0.62 -6.26
C VAL A 125 -22.94 -1.56 -7.06
N LEU A 126 -21.79 -1.94 -6.49
CA LEU A 126 -20.91 -2.96 -7.04
C LEU A 126 -21.35 -4.34 -6.57
N MET A 127 -21.53 -5.27 -7.51
CA MET A 127 -21.91 -6.65 -7.21
C MET A 127 -20.87 -7.65 -7.74
N GLN A 128 -20.33 -8.49 -6.87
CA GLN A 128 -19.43 -9.58 -7.23
C GLN A 128 -19.83 -10.90 -6.58
N PHE A 129 -20.23 -11.86 -7.39
CA PHE A 129 -20.60 -13.22 -6.99
C PHE A 129 -19.97 -14.25 -7.96
N GLY A 130 -20.17 -15.54 -7.70
CA GLY A 130 -19.74 -16.64 -8.57
C GLY A 130 -18.98 -17.76 -7.86
N HIS A 131 -18.16 -17.45 -6.84
CA HIS A 131 -17.38 -18.49 -6.16
C HIS A 131 -18.26 -19.51 -5.43
N ASN A 132 -19.29 -19.01 -4.75
CA ASN A 132 -20.21 -19.82 -3.96
C ASN A 132 -21.38 -20.35 -4.79
N ASP A 133 -21.78 -19.62 -5.84
CA ASP A 133 -22.78 -20.01 -6.83
C ASP A 133 -22.41 -21.33 -7.54
N ALA A 134 -21.11 -21.58 -7.72
CA ALA A 134 -20.57 -22.84 -8.25
C ALA A 134 -20.73 -24.07 -7.32
N SER A 135 -21.25 -23.90 -6.09
CA SER A 135 -21.50 -25.01 -5.17
C SER A 135 -22.72 -25.85 -5.61
N PRO A 136 -22.96 -27.03 -5.01
CA PRO A 136 -24.21 -27.76 -5.24
C PRO A 136 -25.44 -26.90 -4.93
N ILE A 137 -26.48 -27.05 -5.75
CA ILE A 137 -27.75 -26.32 -5.61
C ILE A 137 -28.44 -26.69 -4.29
N ASN A 138 -28.40 -27.96 -3.92
CA ASN A 138 -29.02 -28.50 -2.72
C ASN A 138 -28.09 -29.54 -2.10
N ASP A 139 -27.71 -29.33 -0.84
CA ASP A 139 -26.93 -30.25 -0.01
C ASP A 139 -27.24 -29.98 1.47
N ASP A 140 -26.81 -30.85 2.37
CA ASP A 140 -27.05 -30.73 3.82
C ASP A 140 -26.00 -29.88 4.57
N LYS A 141 -25.07 -29.24 3.85
CA LYS A 141 -23.92 -28.52 4.45
C LYS A 141 -23.94 -27.02 4.21
N ARG A 142 -24.30 -26.59 3.00
CA ARG A 142 -24.20 -25.21 2.51
C ARG A 142 -25.40 -24.79 1.65
N ALA A 143 -25.95 -25.68 0.82
CA ALA A 143 -27.15 -25.48 -0.02
C ALA A 143 -27.20 -24.13 -0.75
N ARG A 144 -26.09 -23.71 -1.38
CA ARG A 144 -25.90 -22.32 -1.85
C ARG A 144 -25.72 -22.14 -3.35
N GLY A 145 -25.69 -23.22 -4.13
CA GLY A 145 -25.50 -23.15 -5.57
C GLY A 145 -26.64 -22.47 -6.33
N THR A 146 -26.35 -22.03 -7.55
CA THR A 146 -27.34 -21.53 -8.52
C THR A 146 -27.41 -22.45 -9.73
N ILE A 147 -28.47 -22.34 -10.54
CA ILE A 147 -28.47 -22.95 -11.87
C ILE A 147 -27.40 -22.25 -12.71
N ARG A 148 -26.61 -23.03 -13.46
CA ARG A 148 -25.50 -22.52 -14.28
C ARG A 148 -26.05 -21.78 -15.50
N GLY A 149 -25.41 -20.69 -15.91
CA GLY A 149 -25.80 -19.90 -17.09
C GLY A 149 -26.52 -18.60 -16.75
N ILE A 150 -27.08 -17.96 -17.79
CA ILE A 150 -27.68 -16.63 -17.71
C ILE A 150 -29.20 -16.59 -17.96
N GLY A 151 -29.80 -17.75 -18.25
CA GLY A 151 -31.20 -17.88 -18.68
C GLY A 151 -32.21 -17.64 -17.57
N GLU A 152 -33.47 -17.99 -17.84
CA GLU A 152 -34.60 -17.83 -16.89
C GLU A 152 -34.91 -19.13 -16.13
N GLU A 153 -33.98 -20.10 -16.12
CA GLU A 153 -34.22 -21.40 -15.52
C GLU A 153 -34.54 -21.26 -14.03
N ALA A 154 -35.48 -22.10 -13.57
CA ALA A 154 -35.92 -22.17 -12.19
C ALA A 154 -36.10 -23.64 -11.77
N LEU A 155 -35.76 -23.94 -10.52
CA LEU A 155 -35.89 -25.27 -9.93
C LEU A 155 -36.42 -25.15 -8.50
N ASP A 156 -37.58 -25.74 -8.23
CA ASP A 156 -38.06 -25.91 -6.87
C ASP A 156 -37.26 -26.99 -6.14
N ILE A 157 -36.82 -26.68 -4.93
CA ILE A 157 -36.16 -27.63 -4.05
C ILE A 157 -36.80 -27.61 -2.67
N ASP A 158 -36.74 -28.74 -1.98
CA ASP A 158 -36.82 -28.78 -0.51
C ASP A 158 -35.37 -28.67 0.00
N ASN A 159 -35.00 -27.51 0.55
CA ASN A 159 -33.63 -27.21 0.94
C ASN A 159 -33.20 -28.13 2.10
N LEU A 160 -32.20 -28.98 1.86
CA LEU A 160 -31.75 -29.98 2.82
C LEU A 160 -31.09 -29.36 4.06
N LEU A 161 -30.53 -28.15 3.96
CA LEU A 161 -29.91 -27.43 5.07
C LEU A 161 -30.96 -26.71 5.94
N THR A 162 -31.97 -26.10 5.35
CA THR A 162 -32.95 -25.27 6.09
C THR A 162 -34.30 -25.95 6.35
N GLY A 163 -34.57 -27.07 5.66
CA GLY A 163 -35.86 -27.76 5.66
C GLY A 163 -36.99 -26.99 4.98
N LYS A 164 -36.71 -25.86 4.32
CA LYS A 164 -37.71 -25.00 3.67
C LYS A 164 -37.77 -25.26 2.18
N ARG A 165 -38.97 -25.18 1.61
CA ARG A 165 -39.16 -25.15 0.17
C ARG A 165 -38.74 -23.80 -0.40
N GLU A 166 -37.98 -23.78 -1.48
CA GLU A 166 -37.59 -22.56 -2.21
C GLU A 166 -37.40 -22.83 -3.71
N THR A 167 -37.50 -21.76 -4.50
CA THR A 167 -37.23 -21.79 -5.95
C THR A 167 -35.84 -21.22 -6.23
N VAL A 168 -35.00 -22.01 -6.92
CA VAL A 168 -33.62 -21.67 -7.28
C VAL A 168 -33.59 -21.23 -8.74
N HIS A 169 -33.08 -20.02 -8.99
CA HIS A 169 -32.89 -19.52 -10.35
C HIS A 169 -31.45 -19.68 -10.88
N SER A 170 -31.26 -19.34 -12.16
CA SER A 170 -29.94 -19.22 -12.77
C SER A 170 -29.10 -18.09 -12.17
N TYR A 171 -27.77 -18.19 -12.31
CA TYR A 171 -26.85 -17.14 -11.89
C TYR A 171 -27.19 -15.79 -12.53
N GLY A 172 -27.42 -15.77 -13.84
CA GLY A 172 -27.77 -14.53 -14.53
C GLY A 172 -29.13 -13.97 -14.13
N TRP A 173 -30.10 -14.81 -13.74
CA TRP A 173 -31.36 -14.34 -13.19
C TRP A 173 -31.15 -13.51 -11.92
N TYR A 174 -30.33 -13.99 -10.97
CA TYR A 174 -30.05 -13.24 -9.75
C TYR A 174 -29.33 -11.92 -10.02
N LEU A 175 -28.36 -11.90 -10.94
CA LEU A 175 -27.70 -10.66 -11.36
C LEU A 175 -28.70 -9.65 -11.97
N ARG A 176 -29.60 -10.12 -12.84
CA ARG A 176 -30.65 -9.27 -13.45
C ARG A 176 -31.64 -8.74 -12.40
N LYS A 177 -31.98 -9.55 -11.39
CA LYS A 177 -32.78 -9.10 -10.23
C LYS A 177 -32.10 -7.92 -9.51
N TYR A 178 -30.82 -8.06 -9.15
CA TYR A 178 -30.07 -6.97 -8.51
C TYR A 178 -30.06 -5.71 -9.37
N ILE A 179 -29.68 -5.84 -10.64
CA ILE A 179 -29.61 -4.72 -11.59
C ILE A 179 -30.96 -3.99 -11.70
N THR A 180 -32.05 -4.75 -11.86
CA THR A 180 -33.40 -4.20 -11.98
C THR A 180 -33.80 -3.42 -10.74
N GLU A 181 -33.57 -3.98 -9.55
CA GLU A 181 -33.98 -3.36 -8.29
C GLU A 181 -33.10 -2.16 -7.89
N ILE A 182 -31.80 -2.19 -8.23
CA ILE A 182 -30.89 -1.04 -8.07
C ILE A 182 -31.38 0.12 -8.94
N ARG A 183 -31.73 -0.15 -10.21
CA ARG A 183 -32.28 0.85 -11.13
C ARG A 183 -33.62 1.39 -10.64
N ALA A 184 -34.48 0.54 -10.09
CA ALA A 184 -35.76 0.97 -9.52
C ALA A 184 -35.59 1.94 -8.34
N LYS A 185 -34.45 1.90 -7.64
CA LYS A 185 -34.07 2.89 -6.61
C LYS A 185 -33.36 4.13 -7.15
N GLY A 186 -33.17 4.24 -8.46
CA GLY A 186 -32.45 5.34 -9.11
C GLY A 186 -30.92 5.28 -8.94
N ALA A 187 -30.38 4.15 -8.49
CA ALA A 187 -28.94 3.94 -8.31
C ALA A 187 -28.31 3.29 -9.55
N THR A 188 -26.97 3.29 -9.62
CA THR A 188 -26.21 2.75 -10.73
C THR A 188 -25.65 1.36 -10.41
N PRO A 189 -26.08 0.29 -11.09
CA PRO A 189 -25.49 -1.02 -10.91
C PRO A 189 -24.15 -1.16 -11.64
N VAL A 190 -23.19 -1.83 -11.02
CA VAL A 190 -21.92 -2.22 -11.65
C VAL A 190 -21.66 -3.68 -11.33
N VAL A 191 -21.52 -4.50 -12.36
CA VAL A 191 -21.16 -5.91 -12.22
C VAL A 191 -19.64 -6.03 -12.19
N VAL A 192 -19.12 -6.79 -11.22
CA VAL A 192 -17.70 -7.10 -11.09
C VAL A 192 -17.57 -8.62 -11.16
N SER A 193 -16.77 -9.16 -12.07
CA SER A 193 -16.53 -10.61 -12.13
C SER A 193 -15.72 -11.09 -10.91
N LEU A 194 -15.94 -12.32 -10.43
CA LEU A 194 -15.13 -12.95 -9.38
C LEU A 194 -13.62 -12.91 -9.66
N ILE A 195 -12.81 -12.84 -8.61
CA ILE A 195 -11.34 -12.91 -8.72
C ILE A 195 -10.89 -14.29 -9.25
N PRO A 196 -9.70 -14.39 -9.88
CA PRO A 196 -9.13 -15.67 -10.27
C PRO A 196 -8.76 -16.53 -9.06
N ARG A 197 -8.89 -17.84 -9.23
CA ARG A 197 -8.38 -18.81 -8.25
C ARG A 197 -6.87 -18.95 -8.38
N LYS A 198 -6.22 -19.45 -7.34
CA LYS A 198 -4.83 -19.93 -7.34
C LYS A 198 -4.71 -21.23 -8.14
N ALA A 199 -4.90 -21.12 -9.45
CA ALA A 199 -4.92 -22.22 -10.41
C ALA A 199 -4.36 -21.75 -11.76
N TRP A 200 -3.59 -22.61 -12.40
CA TRP A 200 -2.94 -22.35 -13.67
C TRP A 200 -3.38 -23.37 -14.72
N ASN A 201 -3.21 -23.04 -15.98
CA ASN A 201 -3.37 -24.00 -17.07
C ASN A 201 -2.17 -24.94 -17.08
N GLU A 202 -2.45 -26.25 -17.07
CA GLU A 202 -1.42 -27.29 -17.07
C GLU A 202 -1.06 -27.73 -18.50
N GLU A 203 -1.94 -27.44 -19.46
CA GLU A 203 -1.80 -27.81 -20.85
C GLU A 203 -2.36 -26.71 -21.77
N GLY A 204 -2.04 -26.80 -23.07
CA GLY A 204 -2.53 -25.88 -24.09
C GLY A 204 -1.66 -24.63 -24.31
N PRO A 205 -2.08 -23.71 -25.19
CA PRO A 205 -1.29 -22.55 -25.61
C PRO A 205 -1.02 -21.55 -24.47
N ASP A 206 -1.86 -21.56 -23.43
CA ASP A 206 -1.74 -20.70 -22.24
C ASP A 206 -1.15 -21.45 -21.03
N VAL A 207 -0.39 -22.52 -21.24
CA VAL A 207 0.26 -23.29 -20.16
C VAL A 207 1.06 -22.37 -19.24
N GLY A 208 0.94 -22.60 -17.93
CA GLY A 208 1.61 -21.77 -16.91
C GLY A 208 0.98 -20.40 -16.67
N LYS A 209 -0.09 -20.03 -17.40
CA LYS A 209 -0.90 -18.83 -17.12
C LYS A 209 -2.01 -19.13 -16.13
N VAL A 210 -2.42 -18.11 -15.36
CA VAL A 210 -3.55 -18.21 -14.42
C VAL A 210 -4.82 -18.57 -15.19
N ARG A 211 -5.62 -19.50 -14.65
CA ARG A 211 -6.84 -19.96 -15.31
C ARG A 211 -7.91 -18.87 -15.24
N ARG A 212 -8.31 -18.36 -16.41
CA ARG A 212 -9.46 -17.45 -16.54
C ARG A 212 -10.77 -18.21 -16.36
N ASN A 213 -11.77 -17.54 -15.81
CA ASN A 213 -13.12 -18.08 -15.64
C ASN A 213 -14.09 -17.60 -16.75
N LYS A 214 -13.55 -17.23 -17.92
CA LYS A 214 -14.30 -16.62 -19.04
C LYS A 214 -15.40 -17.52 -19.62
N ALA A 215 -15.25 -18.84 -19.56
CA ALA A 215 -16.27 -19.78 -20.05
C ALA A 215 -17.32 -20.15 -18.99
N ASP A 216 -17.34 -19.46 -17.85
CA ASP A 216 -18.15 -19.78 -16.67
C ASP A 216 -18.61 -18.46 -15.99
N TYR A 217 -18.87 -18.46 -14.68
CA TYR A 217 -19.38 -17.32 -13.89
C TYR A 217 -18.79 -15.94 -14.22
N ALA A 218 -17.48 -15.80 -14.50
CA ALA A 218 -16.93 -14.50 -14.91
C ALA A 218 -17.42 -14.05 -16.29
N GLY A 219 -17.49 -14.97 -17.26
CA GLY A 219 -18.08 -14.71 -18.57
C GLY A 219 -19.58 -14.49 -18.53
N TRP A 220 -20.31 -15.22 -17.69
CA TRP A 220 -21.73 -14.99 -17.48
C TRP A 220 -22.02 -13.63 -16.84
N ALA A 221 -21.19 -13.20 -15.88
CA ALA A 221 -21.27 -11.86 -15.31
C ALA A 221 -21.05 -10.78 -16.39
N ALA A 222 -20.04 -10.96 -17.25
CA ALA A 222 -19.79 -10.06 -18.38
C ALA A 222 -20.97 -10.01 -19.35
N GLU A 223 -21.53 -11.17 -19.70
CA GLU A 223 -22.62 -11.27 -20.66
C GLU A 223 -23.92 -10.66 -20.12
N VAL A 224 -24.25 -10.90 -18.85
CA VAL A 224 -25.39 -10.22 -18.20
C VAL A 224 -25.17 -8.72 -18.19
N ALA A 225 -23.98 -8.24 -17.82
CA ALA A 225 -23.71 -6.81 -17.77
C ALA A 225 -23.86 -6.14 -19.16
N ARG A 226 -23.41 -6.85 -20.21
CA ARG A 226 -23.54 -6.42 -21.61
C ARG A 226 -25.01 -6.37 -22.05
N LEU A 227 -25.78 -7.41 -21.80
CA LEU A 227 -27.20 -7.50 -22.16
C LEU A 227 -28.04 -6.45 -21.41
N GLU A 228 -27.78 -6.29 -20.12
CA GLU A 228 -28.45 -5.31 -19.27
C GLU A 228 -27.94 -3.89 -19.48
N LYS A 229 -26.88 -3.67 -20.28
CA LYS A 229 -26.25 -2.36 -20.53
C LYS A 229 -25.86 -1.66 -19.22
N THR A 230 -25.16 -2.36 -18.36
CA THR A 230 -24.67 -1.83 -17.09
C THR A 230 -23.15 -1.87 -17.03
N GLY A 231 -22.55 -1.08 -16.13
CA GLY A 231 -21.10 -1.06 -15.97
C GLY A 231 -20.55 -2.45 -15.65
N PHE A 232 -19.42 -2.82 -16.26
CA PHE A 232 -18.74 -4.09 -16.02
C PHE A 232 -17.26 -3.88 -15.73
N ILE A 233 -16.77 -4.51 -14.67
CA ILE A 233 -15.35 -4.59 -14.35
C ILE A 233 -14.93 -6.06 -14.42
N ASP A 234 -14.12 -6.39 -15.43
CA ASP A 234 -13.56 -7.74 -15.63
C ASP A 234 -12.38 -7.99 -14.68
N LEU A 235 -12.67 -7.98 -13.38
CA LEU A 235 -11.66 -8.23 -12.34
C LEU A 235 -11.01 -9.62 -12.50
N ASN A 236 -11.70 -10.60 -13.09
CA ASN A 236 -11.12 -11.92 -13.34
C ASN A 236 -9.97 -11.82 -14.34
N GLU A 237 -10.21 -11.24 -15.52
CA GLU A 237 -9.17 -11.10 -16.53
C GLU A 237 -8.08 -10.13 -16.10
N LEU A 238 -8.45 -8.99 -15.52
CA LEU A 238 -7.49 -7.95 -15.12
C LEU A 238 -6.55 -8.45 -14.01
N ALA A 239 -7.07 -9.15 -13.00
CA ALA A 239 -6.24 -9.75 -11.96
C ALA A 239 -5.42 -10.93 -12.50
N ALA A 240 -5.98 -11.75 -13.39
CA ALA A 240 -5.24 -12.87 -13.98
C ALA A 240 -4.03 -12.39 -14.81
N ARG A 241 -4.18 -11.30 -15.58
CA ARG A 241 -3.05 -10.66 -16.27
C ARG A 241 -1.98 -10.19 -15.31
N ARG A 242 -2.40 -9.52 -14.22
CA ARG A 242 -1.45 -9.05 -13.21
C ARG A 242 -0.70 -10.21 -12.54
N TYR A 243 -1.40 -11.30 -12.25
CA TYR A 243 -0.78 -12.51 -11.70
C TYR A 243 0.19 -13.17 -12.68
N ASP A 244 -0.13 -13.19 -13.97
CA ASP A 244 0.79 -13.71 -15.00
C ASP A 244 2.07 -12.88 -15.11
N GLU A 245 1.96 -11.55 -15.00
CA GLU A 245 3.12 -10.64 -14.98
C GLU A 245 4.00 -10.84 -13.74
N MET A 246 3.37 -11.09 -12.59
CA MET A 246 4.09 -11.31 -11.32
C MET A 246 4.77 -12.68 -11.26
N GLY A 247 4.24 -13.67 -11.99
CA GLY A 247 4.70 -15.05 -11.95
C GLY A 247 4.19 -15.82 -10.73
N ARG A 248 4.18 -17.15 -10.86
CA ARG A 248 3.54 -18.08 -9.90
C ARG A 248 4.00 -17.89 -8.46
N GLU A 249 5.31 -17.81 -8.22
CA GLU A 249 5.85 -17.69 -6.86
C GLU A 249 5.41 -16.41 -6.14
N ALA A 250 5.37 -15.27 -6.84
CA ALA A 250 4.91 -14.02 -6.27
C ALA A 250 3.40 -14.05 -5.98
N VAL A 251 2.61 -14.67 -6.88
CA VAL A 251 1.17 -14.84 -6.70
C VAL A 251 0.87 -15.72 -5.49
N MET A 252 1.65 -16.76 -5.22
CA MET A 252 1.47 -17.60 -4.02
C MET A 252 1.49 -16.78 -2.73
N LYS A 253 2.28 -15.70 -2.67
CA LYS A 253 2.40 -14.80 -1.50
C LYS A 253 1.20 -13.85 -1.32
N LEU A 254 0.29 -13.79 -2.29
CA LEU A 254 -0.95 -13.00 -2.21
C LEU A 254 -2.12 -13.77 -1.57
N PHE A 255 -1.88 -15.01 -1.14
CA PHE A 255 -2.84 -15.88 -0.49
C PHE A 255 -2.28 -16.33 0.87
N PRO A 256 -3.14 -16.61 1.87
CA PRO A 256 -2.73 -17.25 3.11
C PRO A 256 -1.99 -18.56 2.84
N GLN A 257 -0.92 -18.81 3.59
CA GLN A 257 -0.22 -20.09 3.56
C GLN A 257 -0.91 -21.03 4.55
N THR A 258 -1.73 -21.95 4.04
CA THR A 258 -2.52 -22.88 4.84
C THR A 258 -2.37 -24.31 4.36
N VAL A 259 -2.71 -25.26 5.23
CA VAL A 259 -2.87 -26.67 4.89
C VAL A 259 -4.32 -27.08 5.23
N PRO A 260 -5.15 -27.47 4.25
CA PRO A 260 -4.87 -27.54 2.81
C PRO A 260 -4.63 -26.16 2.17
N ASP A 261 -4.01 -26.17 1.00
CA ASP A 261 -3.63 -24.96 0.25
C ASP A 261 -4.84 -24.06 -0.05
N GLU A 262 -4.77 -22.78 0.33
CA GLU A 262 -5.83 -21.80 0.04
C GLU A 262 -5.81 -21.43 -1.45
N ARG A 263 -6.96 -21.54 -2.13
CA ARG A 263 -7.04 -21.36 -3.58
C ARG A 263 -7.96 -20.24 -4.05
N ILE A 264 -8.69 -19.61 -3.13
CA ILE A 264 -9.76 -18.66 -3.42
C ILE A 264 -9.50 -17.34 -2.67
N HIS A 265 -9.28 -17.41 -1.36
CA HIS A 265 -9.23 -16.22 -0.52
C HIS A 265 -7.83 -15.60 -0.52
N THR A 266 -7.75 -14.33 -0.91
CA THR A 266 -6.51 -13.57 -0.84
C THR A 266 -6.18 -13.16 0.59
N ASN A 267 -4.90 -12.90 0.86
CA ASN A 267 -4.49 -12.18 2.06
C ASN A 267 -4.63 -10.65 1.86
N TRP A 268 -4.18 -9.83 2.81
CA TRP A 268 -4.30 -8.37 2.68
C TRP A 268 -3.66 -7.83 1.40
N ALA A 269 -2.47 -8.34 1.03
CA ALA A 269 -1.75 -7.88 -0.16
C ALA A 269 -2.52 -8.23 -1.44
N GLY A 270 -3.07 -9.45 -1.54
CA GLY A 270 -3.90 -9.83 -2.67
C GLY A 270 -5.22 -9.04 -2.74
N ALA A 271 -5.88 -8.83 -1.60
CA ALA A 271 -7.09 -8.02 -1.51
C ALA A 271 -6.84 -6.55 -1.91
N ALA A 272 -5.72 -5.97 -1.49
CA ALA A 272 -5.31 -4.62 -1.85
C ALA A 272 -5.01 -4.50 -3.35
N LEU A 273 -4.36 -5.50 -3.96
CA LEU A 273 -4.13 -5.53 -5.39
C LEU A 273 -5.45 -5.60 -6.17
N ASN A 274 -6.37 -6.46 -5.76
CA ASN A 274 -7.70 -6.54 -6.40
C ASN A 274 -8.49 -5.23 -6.25
N ALA A 275 -8.40 -4.55 -5.09
CA ALA A 275 -9.01 -3.24 -4.90
C ALA A 275 -8.44 -2.17 -5.85
N GLN A 276 -7.12 -2.16 -6.09
CA GLN A 276 -6.50 -1.26 -7.07
C GLN A 276 -7.05 -1.48 -8.47
N ILE A 277 -7.22 -2.74 -8.87
CA ILE A 277 -7.78 -3.11 -10.17
C ILE A 277 -9.23 -2.65 -10.27
N VAL A 278 -10.04 -2.83 -9.23
CA VAL A 278 -11.42 -2.35 -9.20
C VAL A 278 -11.50 -0.82 -9.29
N VAL A 279 -10.65 -0.08 -8.55
CA VAL A 279 -10.59 1.39 -8.65
C VAL A 279 -10.20 1.84 -10.06
N ALA A 280 -9.24 1.16 -10.70
CA ALA A 280 -8.89 1.43 -12.09
C ALA A 280 -10.09 1.17 -13.01
N GLY A 281 -10.80 0.04 -12.84
CA GLY A 281 -12.01 -0.29 -13.60
C GLY A 281 -13.13 0.75 -13.41
N LEU A 282 -13.36 1.21 -12.18
CA LEU A 282 -14.34 2.27 -11.90
C LEU A 282 -14.01 3.57 -12.65
N LYS A 283 -12.73 3.94 -12.73
CA LYS A 283 -12.29 5.11 -13.52
C LYS A 283 -12.56 4.91 -15.02
N THR A 284 -12.35 3.70 -15.56
CA THR A 284 -12.57 3.42 -16.99
C THR A 284 -14.04 3.38 -17.38
N LEU A 285 -14.96 3.15 -16.42
CA LEU A 285 -16.39 3.24 -16.68
C LEU A 285 -16.86 4.67 -17.00
N GLY A 286 -16.04 5.69 -16.73
CA GLY A 286 -16.32 7.08 -17.13
C GLY A 286 -17.45 7.74 -16.33
N ASP A 287 -17.82 7.20 -15.17
CA ASP A 287 -18.82 7.81 -14.32
C ASP A 287 -18.30 9.15 -13.76
N PRO A 288 -18.95 10.29 -14.06
CA PRO A 288 -18.42 11.61 -13.71
C PRO A 288 -18.30 11.82 -12.19
N ARG A 289 -19.06 11.06 -11.39
CA ARG A 289 -18.98 11.13 -9.93
C ARG A 289 -17.62 10.63 -9.41
N MET A 290 -16.95 9.73 -10.13
CA MET A 290 -15.65 9.17 -9.70
C MET A 290 -14.59 10.22 -9.45
N ALA A 291 -14.54 11.29 -10.25
CA ALA A 291 -13.61 12.39 -10.05
C ALA A 291 -13.82 13.11 -8.70
N SER A 292 -15.06 13.15 -8.21
CA SER A 292 -15.43 13.76 -6.92
C SER A 292 -15.37 12.79 -5.74
N PHE A 293 -15.59 11.50 -5.99
CA PHE A 293 -15.68 10.47 -4.96
C PHE A 293 -14.30 9.95 -4.55
N LEU A 294 -13.39 9.81 -5.51
CA LEU A 294 -12.05 9.37 -5.22
C LEU A 294 -11.34 10.45 -4.39
N LYS A 295 -10.57 9.99 -3.41
CA LYS A 295 -9.59 10.88 -2.80
C LYS A 295 -8.72 11.48 -3.92
N PRO A 296 -8.36 12.77 -3.84
CA PRO A 296 -7.20 13.27 -4.57
C PRO A 296 -6.06 12.28 -4.33
N VAL A 297 -5.27 11.95 -5.36
CA VAL A 297 -4.17 10.96 -5.26
C VAL A 297 -3.36 11.27 -3.99
N GLU A 298 -3.69 10.55 -2.92
CA GLU A 298 -3.20 10.84 -1.59
C GLU A 298 -1.83 10.21 -1.52
N ASP A 299 -0.86 11.05 -1.20
CA ASP A 299 0.48 10.63 -0.99
C ASP A 299 0.56 9.63 0.19
N VAL A 300 0.74 8.35 -0.16
CA VAL A 300 0.86 7.18 0.74
C VAL A 300 2.13 7.22 1.61
N ARG A 301 3.00 8.23 1.45
CA ARG A 301 4.19 8.40 2.31
C ARG A 301 3.74 8.60 3.77
N PRO A 302 4.18 7.74 4.70
CA PRO A 302 3.80 7.85 6.11
C PRO A 302 4.45 9.08 6.75
N VAL A 303 3.67 9.84 7.52
CA VAL A 303 4.19 10.90 8.38
C VAL A 303 4.57 10.24 9.70
N VAL A 304 5.87 10.18 9.99
CA VAL A 304 6.37 9.67 11.28
C VAL A 304 6.11 10.72 12.36
N ASP A 305 5.63 10.36 13.55
CA ASP A 305 5.56 11.34 14.66
C ASP A 305 6.98 11.83 14.97
N ALA A 306 7.18 13.14 14.90
CA ALA A 306 8.49 13.72 15.12
C ALA A 306 9.07 13.37 16.51
N ARG A 307 8.19 13.25 17.51
CA ARG A 307 8.55 13.05 18.92
C ARG A 307 8.99 11.62 19.22
N SER A 308 8.65 10.66 18.35
CA SER A 308 9.00 9.26 18.53
C SER A 308 10.31 8.84 17.86
N VAL A 309 10.97 9.76 17.13
CA VAL A 309 12.25 9.48 16.47
C VAL A 309 13.38 9.93 17.38
N ARG A 310 14.23 8.99 17.82
CA ARG A 310 15.43 9.29 18.59
C ARG A 310 16.38 10.16 17.75
N GLU A 311 16.85 11.25 18.33
CA GLU A 311 17.86 12.10 17.68
C GLU A 311 19.19 11.34 17.63
N GLU A 312 19.71 11.15 16.41
CA GLU A 312 21.07 10.65 16.19
C GLU A 312 22.06 11.81 16.40
N ALA A 313 23.10 11.57 17.21
CA ALA A 313 24.15 12.52 17.49
C ALA A 313 25.52 11.94 17.08
N PRO A 314 26.53 12.78 16.79
CA PRO A 314 27.89 12.33 16.56
C PRO A 314 28.36 11.41 17.69
N LEU A 315 28.96 10.27 17.34
CA LEU A 315 29.50 9.33 18.32
C LEU A 315 30.76 9.90 18.99
N ASP A 316 31.61 10.55 18.20
CA ASP A 316 32.78 11.29 18.67
C ASP A 316 32.68 12.76 18.24
N PRO A 317 32.32 13.68 19.16
CA PRO A 317 32.21 15.11 18.85
C PRO A 317 33.52 15.76 18.34
N ALA A 318 34.69 15.16 18.57
CA ALA A 318 35.97 15.68 18.10
C ALA A 318 36.19 15.43 16.59
N LEU A 319 35.54 14.42 16.02
CA LEU A 319 35.64 14.10 14.60
C LEU A 319 34.70 14.97 13.76
N PRO A 320 35.06 15.28 12.49
CA PRO A 320 34.12 15.80 11.50
C PRO A 320 32.88 14.90 11.40
N THR A 321 31.74 15.47 11.06
CA THR A 321 30.49 14.70 10.89
C THR A 321 29.89 14.93 9.51
N LEU A 322 29.48 13.85 8.86
CA LEU A 322 28.60 13.88 7.70
C LEU A 322 27.15 13.77 8.18
N PHE A 323 26.42 14.88 8.09
CA PHE A 323 24.99 14.93 8.34
C PHE A 323 24.20 14.66 7.05
N LEU A 324 23.22 13.77 7.14
CA LEU A 324 22.27 13.49 6.07
C LEU A 324 20.92 14.11 6.46
N VAL A 325 20.40 14.97 5.59
CA VAL A 325 19.14 15.69 5.80
C VAL A 325 18.22 15.37 4.64
N GLY A 326 17.01 14.88 4.94
CA GLY A 326 16.07 14.52 3.89
C GLY A 326 14.80 13.82 4.38
N ASP A 327 14.17 13.14 3.44
CA ASP A 327 12.85 12.51 3.58
C ASP A 327 12.91 10.99 3.82
N SER A 328 11.81 10.26 3.53
CA SER A 328 11.73 8.81 3.69
C SER A 328 12.68 8.01 2.80
N THR A 329 13.18 8.59 1.71
CA THR A 329 14.15 7.95 0.82
C THR A 329 15.58 8.06 1.34
N VAL A 330 15.82 8.85 2.37
CA VAL A 330 17.12 9.03 3.03
C VAL A 330 17.15 8.37 4.41
N LYS A 331 16.02 8.38 5.15
CA LYS A 331 15.94 7.97 6.56
C LYS A 331 16.47 6.57 6.89
N SER A 332 16.90 6.40 8.15
CA SER A 332 17.12 5.10 8.80
C SER A 332 15.81 4.54 9.41
N GLY A 333 15.77 3.23 9.68
CA GLY A 333 14.71 2.61 10.49
C GLY A 333 13.39 2.45 9.75
N GLY A 334 13.47 2.09 8.47
CA GLY A 334 12.33 1.79 7.61
C GLY A 334 11.22 0.93 8.23
N GLN A 335 9.95 1.27 7.97
CA GLN A 335 8.81 0.39 8.30
C GLN A 335 8.39 -0.38 7.03
N ASN A 336 7.86 -1.59 7.19
CA ASN A 336 7.37 -2.41 6.07
C ASN A 336 8.41 -2.66 4.97
N GLY A 337 9.69 -2.77 5.34
CA GLY A 337 10.80 -2.99 4.41
C GLY A 337 11.26 -1.74 3.64
N ALA A 338 10.70 -0.56 3.90
CA ALA A 338 11.05 0.69 3.23
C ALA A 338 12.31 1.35 3.81
N ILE A 339 13.46 1.16 3.16
CA ILE A 339 14.77 1.62 3.66
C ILE A 339 15.26 2.77 2.79
N GLY A 340 15.72 3.85 3.43
CA GLY A 340 16.36 4.98 2.78
C GLY A 340 17.86 4.75 2.55
N TRP A 341 18.43 5.38 1.52
CA TRP A 341 19.85 5.19 1.18
C TRP A 341 20.80 5.65 2.29
N GLY A 342 20.38 6.62 3.13
CA GLY A 342 21.20 7.12 4.23
C GLY A 342 21.49 6.05 5.29
N GLU A 343 20.60 5.08 5.47
CA GLU A 343 20.84 3.93 6.35
C GLU A 343 22.02 3.05 5.88
N ARG A 344 22.29 3.06 4.57
CA ARG A 344 23.28 2.19 3.93
C ARG A 344 24.62 2.88 3.69
N ILE A 345 24.75 4.16 4.02
CA ILE A 345 25.93 4.93 3.62
C ILE A 345 27.12 4.82 4.58
N ALA A 346 26.89 4.59 5.88
CA ALA A 346 27.96 4.61 6.89
C ALA A 346 29.16 3.68 6.58
N PRO A 347 28.98 2.44 6.07
CA PRO A 347 30.09 1.55 5.72
C PRO A 347 31.03 2.07 4.61
N TYR A 348 30.64 3.11 3.87
CA TYR A 348 31.47 3.74 2.84
C TYR A 348 32.42 4.82 3.40
N PHE A 349 32.35 5.07 4.71
CA PHE A 349 33.20 6.03 5.39
C PHE A 349 34.09 5.34 6.44
N ASP A 350 35.29 5.88 6.61
CA ASP A 350 36.24 5.47 7.64
C ASP A 350 35.77 6.04 8.99
N THR A 351 34.92 5.31 9.69
CA THR A 351 34.25 5.77 10.92
C THR A 351 35.18 6.14 12.08
N PRO A 352 36.42 5.63 12.17
CA PRO A 352 37.47 6.20 13.02
C PRO A 352 37.85 7.67 12.72
N ARG A 353 37.52 8.20 11.54
CA ARG A 353 37.90 9.56 11.10
C ARG A 353 36.73 10.50 10.88
N ILE A 354 35.51 9.99 10.80
CA ILE A 354 34.30 10.78 10.55
C ILE A 354 33.08 10.12 11.19
N ASN A 355 32.17 10.92 11.74
CA ASN A 355 30.83 10.44 12.11
C ASN A 355 29.90 10.47 10.89
N VAL A 356 28.92 9.57 10.86
CA VAL A 356 27.79 9.65 9.93
C VAL A 356 26.51 9.72 10.74
N VAL A 357 25.75 10.80 10.58
CA VAL A 357 24.51 11.07 11.31
C VAL A 357 23.38 11.21 10.32
N ASN A 358 22.38 10.32 10.39
CA ASN A 358 21.23 10.38 9.51
C ASN A 358 20.05 11.10 10.20
N ALA A 359 19.93 12.39 9.96
CA ALA A 359 18.86 13.22 10.51
C ALA A 359 17.56 13.17 9.67
N ALA A 360 17.54 12.42 8.57
CA ALA A 360 16.39 12.34 7.69
C ALA A 360 15.20 11.63 8.33
N ILE A 361 13.99 12.06 7.96
CA ILE A 361 12.76 11.53 8.54
C ILE A 361 11.67 11.33 7.49
N GLY A 362 10.91 10.25 7.66
CA GLY A 362 9.81 9.91 6.77
C GLY A 362 8.74 11.00 6.71
N GLY A 363 8.30 11.29 5.49
CA GLY A 363 7.20 12.23 5.23
C GLY A 363 7.56 13.71 5.43
N ARG A 364 8.85 14.10 5.49
CA ARG A 364 9.21 15.53 5.54
C ARG A 364 9.51 16.11 4.17
N SER A 365 9.11 17.36 3.97
CA SER A 365 9.54 18.23 2.88
C SER A 365 10.60 19.20 3.39
N SER A 366 11.17 20.01 2.49
CA SER A 366 12.03 21.13 2.89
C SER A 366 11.31 22.07 3.87
N ARG A 367 10.01 22.32 3.67
CA ARG A 367 9.15 23.10 4.58
C ARG A 367 9.00 22.44 5.94
N THR A 368 8.47 21.21 6.01
CA THR A 368 8.11 20.62 7.31
C THR A 368 9.32 20.24 8.14
N PHE A 369 10.46 19.96 7.51
CA PHE A 369 11.72 19.79 8.24
C PHE A 369 12.15 21.08 8.94
N TYR A 370 11.92 22.25 8.34
CA TYR A 370 12.17 23.55 8.94
C TYR A 370 11.16 23.84 10.06
N THR A 371 9.87 23.79 9.76
CA THR A 371 8.82 24.25 10.69
C THR A 371 8.66 23.36 11.93
N GLU A 372 9.11 22.11 11.87
CA GLU A 372 9.13 21.19 13.01
C GLU A 372 10.38 21.33 13.90
N GLY A 373 11.24 22.32 13.64
CA GLY A 373 12.44 22.55 14.42
C GLY A 373 13.56 21.53 14.17
N ARG A 374 13.51 20.77 13.07
CA ARG A 374 14.48 19.69 12.82
C ARG A 374 15.77 20.22 12.24
N TRP A 375 15.68 21.23 11.38
CA TRP A 375 16.85 21.92 10.91
C TRP A 375 17.63 22.56 12.07
N GLU A 376 16.93 23.19 13.01
CA GLU A 376 17.53 23.80 14.20
C GLU A 376 18.30 22.79 15.04
N ARG A 377 17.79 21.55 15.18
CA ARG A 377 18.50 20.46 15.88
C ARG A 377 19.78 20.04 15.18
N VAL A 378 19.76 19.93 13.85
CA VAL A 378 20.97 19.63 13.05
C VAL A 378 21.96 20.80 13.19
N LEU A 379 21.46 22.03 13.04
CA LEU A 379 22.26 23.25 13.14
C LEU A 379 22.92 23.42 14.53
N GLY A 380 22.25 22.99 15.59
CA GLY A 380 22.78 22.97 16.95
C GLY A 380 23.99 22.03 17.13
N GLN A 381 24.09 21.00 16.29
CA GLN A 381 25.18 20.03 16.32
C GLN A 381 26.32 20.35 15.34
N LEU A 382 26.04 21.14 14.29
CA LEU A 382 27.02 21.50 13.28
C LEU A 382 28.19 22.33 13.83
N LYS A 383 29.40 21.95 13.44
CA LYS A 383 30.64 22.69 13.68
C LYS A 383 31.48 22.83 12.40
N ARG A 384 32.51 23.68 12.49
CA ARG A 384 33.44 23.92 11.37
C ARG A 384 34.11 22.62 10.95
N GLY A 385 34.11 22.34 9.65
CA GLY A 385 34.69 21.13 9.07
C GLY A 385 33.71 19.96 8.93
N ASP A 386 32.47 20.09 9.39
CA ASP A 386 31.42 19.11 9.11
C ASP A 386 30.93 19.19 7.65
N PHE A 387 30.19 18.17 7.23
CA PHE A 387 29.58 18.04 5.91
C PHE A 387 28.07 17.88 6.06
N VAL A 388 27.29 18.47 5.15
CA VAL A 388 25.83 18.31 5.13
C VAL A 388 25.39 17.96 3.72
N VAL A 389 24.75 16.80 3.57
CA VAL A 389 24.06 16.39 2.35
C VAL A 389 22.56 16.60 2.56
N ILE A 390 21.95 17.45 1.73
CA ILE A 390 20.53 17.82 1.82
C ILE A 390 19.79 17.30 0.59
N GLN A 391 18.78 16.45 0.79
CA GLN A 391 17.94 15.90 -0.28
C GLN A 391 16.44 16.02 0.07
N PHE A 392 15.73 16.91 -0.62
CA PHE A 392 14.28 17.08 -0.55
C PHE A 392 13.68 17.24 -1.94
N GLY A 393 12.36 17.08 -2.04
CA GLY A 393 11.61 17.20 -3.30
C GLY A 393 10.44 16.22 -3.39
N HIS A 394 10.54 15.02 -2.81
CA HIS A 394 9.44 14.06 -2.82
C HIS A 394 8.17 14.68 -2.22
N ASN A 395 8.27 15.19 -0.99
CA ASN A 395 7.14 15.71 -0.22
C ASN A 395 6.84 17.20 -0.47
N ASP A 396 7.63 17.87 -1.30
CA ASP A 396 7.56 19.32 -1.51
C ASP A 396 6.53 19.73 -2.57
N GLY A 397 6.17 18.81 -3.47
CA GLY A 397 5.15 19.04 -4.48
C GLY A 397 3.72 19.06 -3.93
N GLY A 398 2.80 19.56 -4.75
CA GLY A 398 1.36 19.62 -4.45
C GLY A 398 0.88 21.04 -4.18
N ARG A 399 -0.43 21.18 -3.98
CA ARG A 399 -1.08 22.45 -3.63
C ARG A 399 -0.99 22.69 -2.13
N ILE A 400 -0.58 23.90 -1.74
CA ILE A 400 -0.58 24.38 -0.35
C ILE A 400 -2.04 24.50 0.15
N GLY A 401 -2.29 24.16 1.41
CA GLY A 401 -3.64 24.09 1.98
C GLY A 401 -4.49 22.93 1.48
N ASP A 402 -3.88 21.93 0.82
CA ASP A 402 -4.54 20.68 0.49
C ASP A 402 -4.32 19.64 1.60
N PRO A 403 -5.38 19.16 2.29
CA PRO A 403 -5.26 18.14 3.32
C PRO A 403 -4.54 16.87 2.82
N ALA A 404 -4.66 16.51 1.53
CA ALA A 404 -4.00 15.34 0.95
C ALA A 404 -2.46 15.47 0.96
N ASN A 405 -1.95 16.70 0.95
CA ASN A 405 -0.51 16.97 1.01
C ASN A 405 0.03 17.02 2.45
N LYS A 406 -0.84 16.89 3.46
CA LYS A 406 -0.47 16.83 4.89
C LYS A 406 0.45 17.98 5.32
N ASN A 407 0.19 19.19 4.81
CA ASN A 407 0.96 20.42 5.03
C ASN A 407 2.44 20.37 4.61
N ARG A 408 2.80 19.46 3.69
CA ARG A 408 4.20 19.29 3.26
C ARG A 408 4.58 20.16 2.06
N ALA A 409 3.62 20.54 1.22
CA ALA A 409 3.89 21.31 0.02
C ALA A 409 4.61 22.63 0.35
N SER A 410 5.66 22.93 -0.41
CA SER A 410 6.34 24.23 -0.44
C SER A 410 5.94 25.01 -1.70
N ALA A 411 6.11 26.33 -1.70
CA ALA A 411 5.80 27.11 -2.89
C ALA A 411 6.80 26.79 -4.02
N PRO A 412 6.39 26.82 -5.30
CA PRO A 412 7.31 26.55 -6.40
C PRO A 412 8.33 27.66 -6.57
N GLY A 413 9.53 27.32 -7.05
CA GLY A 413 10.57 28.29 -7.40
C GLY A 413 11.65 28.47 -6.33
N ILE A 414 12.46 29.51 -6.52
CA ILE A 414 13.61 29.86 -5.66
C ILE A 414 13.50 31.23 -5.01
N GLY A 415 12.45 32.00 -5.34
CA GLY A 415 12.30 33.37 -4.91
C GLY A 415 11.77 33.51 -3.48
N PRO A 416 11.69 34.76 -2.98
CA PRO A 416 11.27 35.06 -1.61
C PRO A 416 9.75 34.98 -1.42
N GLU A 417 8.99 34.65 -2.46
CA GLU A 417 7.53 34.65 -2.41
C GLU A 417 7.02 33.66 -1.38
N THR A 418 5.94 34.07 -0.70
CA THR A 418 5.26 33.26 0.30
C THR A 418 3.80 33.05 -0.06
N VAL A 419 3.28 31.87 0.27
CA VAL A 419 1.85 31.55 0.19
C VAL A 419 1.32 31.38 1.61
N GLU A 420 0.21 32.02 1.95
CA GLU A 420 -0.44 31.82 3.25
C GLU A 420 -1.13 30.44 3.27
N ASP A 421 -0.89 29.67 4.34
CA ASP A 421 -1.54 28.39 4.61
C ASP A 421 -2.23 28.42 5.97
N SER A 422 -3.39 27.78 6.08
CA SER A 422 -4.13 27.66 7.34
C SER A 422 -3.98 26.24 7.86
N ARG A 423 -3.34 26.10 9.03
CA ARG A 423 -3.15 24.81 9.69
C ARG A 423 -4.47 24.29 10.26
N PRO A 424 -4.59 22.97 10.49
CA PRO A 424 -5.79 22.37 11.09
C PRO A 424 -6.20 22.95 12.45
N ASP A 425 -5.26 23.55 13.18
CA ASP A 425 -5.50 24.22 14.47
C ASP A 425 -5.95 25.69 14.32
N GLY A 426 -6.15 26.16 13.08
CA GLY A 426 -6.57 27.54 12.76
C GLY A 426 -5.42 28.55 12.70
N THR A 427 -4.18 28.15 12.99
CA THR A 427 -3.02 29.05 12.87
C THR A 427 -2.64 29.28 11.41
N LYS A 428 -2.16 30.48 11.10
CA LYS A 428 -1.69 30.85 9.76
C LYS A 428 -0.18 30.73 9.66
N GLU A 429 0.30 30.23 8.54
CA GLU A 429 1.73 30.08 8.22
C GLU A 429 2.04 30.72 6.87
N GLN A 430 3.13 31.49 6.81
CA GLN A 430 3.71 31.93 5.54
C GLN A 430 4.63 30.84 5.00
N VAL A 431 4.19 30.17 3.94
CA VAL A 431 4.91 29.08 3.31
C VAL A 431 5.85 29.64 2.26
N HIS A 432 7.15 29.41 2.44
CA HIS A 432 8.17 29.86 1.50
C HIS A 432 8.31 28.93 0.29
N SER A 433 9.05 29.39 -0.71
CA SER A 433 9.42 28.56 -1.86
C SER A 433 10.38 27.44 -1.46
N PHE A 434 10.40 26.35 -2.25
CA PHE A 434 11.37 25.26 -2.09
C PHE A 434 12.80 25.81 -2.04
N GLY A 435 13.17 26.68 -3.00
CA GLY A 435 14.52 27.22 -3.05
C GLY A 435 14.83 28.16 -1.88
N TRP A 436 13.85 28.86 -1.31
CA TRP A 436 14.05 29.64 -0.09
C TRP A 436 14.45 28.76 1.09
N TYR A 437 13.74 27.65 1.34
CA TYR A 437 14.09 26.72 2.43
C TYR A 437 15.48 26.12 2.22
N MET A 438 15.78 25.69 1.00
CA MET A 438 17.10 25.15 0.66
C MET A 438 18.22 26.20 0.84
N ALA A 439 17.98 27.45 0.43
CA ALA A 439 18.94 28.55 0.61
C ALA A 439 19.16 28.89 2.09
N LYS A 440 18.11 28.83 2.92
CA LYS A 440 18.21 29.00 4.37
C LYS A 440 19.12 27.93 4.99
N TYR A 441 18.93 26.66 4.61
CA TYR A 441 19.78 25.57 5.10
C TYR A 441 21.24 25.74 4.68
N VAL A 442 21.48 26.13 3.42
CA VAL A 442 22.82 26.42 2.91
C VAL A 442 23.47 27.55 3.71
N ALA A 443 22.78 28.67 3.89
CA ALA A 443 23.31 29.84 4.59
C ALA A 443 23.67 29.50 6.05
N ASP A 444 22.77 28.82 6.76
CA ASP A 444 22.98 28.42 8.16
C ASP A 444 24.16 27.45 8.32
N ALA A 445 24.25 26.43 7.47
CA ALA A 445 25.34 25.46 7.53
C ALA A 445 26.70 26.10 7.18
N LYS A 446 26.74 26.99 6.18
CA LYS A 446 27.94 27.76 5.86
C LYS A 446 28.36 28.68 7.00
N ALA A 447 27.41 29.29 7.70
CA ALA A 447 27.71 30.13 8.87
C ALA A 447 28.35 29.32 10.02
N LYS A 448 28.08 28.00 10.09
CA LYS A 448 28.78 27.06 10.99
C LYS A 448 30.12 26.56 10.43
N GLY A 449 30.49 26.94 9.22
CA GLY A 449 31.71 26.49 8.55
C GLY A 449 31.64 25.06 8.03
N ALA A 450 30.44 24.55 7.74
CA ALA A 450 30.25 23.23 7.14
C ALA A 450 30.30 23.29 5.60
N THR A 451 30.74 22.19 4.99
CA THR A 451 30.68 21.99 3.53
C THR A 451 29.32 21.42 3.16
N VAL A 452 28.60 22.10 2.27
CA VAL A 452 27.22 21.72 1.91
C VAL A 452 27.17 21.08 0.52
N VAL A 453 26.35 20.03 0.40
CA VAL A 453 26.00 19.36 -0.86
C VAL A 453 24.48 19.32 -0.96
N ILE A 454 23.92 19.97 -1.97
CA ILE A 454 22.51 19.78 -2.35
C ILE A 454 22.44 18.58 -3.30
N ALA A 455 21.66 17.57 -2.94
CA ALA A 455 21.36 16.42 -3.78
C ALA A 455 19.93 16.53 -4.32
N SER A 456 19.74 16.33 -5.62
CA SER A 456 18.38 16.20 -6.17
C SER A 456 17.72 14.88 -5.72
N PRO A 457 16.37 14.75 -5.73
CA PRO A 457 15.71 13.53 -5.26
C PRO A 457 16.07 12.30 -6.08
N ILE A 458 16.09 11.11 -5.46
CA ILE A 458 16.09 9.85 -6.22
C ILE A 458 14.80 9.74 -7.06
N PRO A 459 14.81 9.10 -8.25
CA PRO A 459 13.63 9.00 -9.10
C PRO A 459 12.60 7.99 -8.56
N HIS A 460 11.31 8.21 -8.85
CA HIS A 460 10.27 7.20 -8.62
C HIS A 460 10.43 6.00 -9.57
N ARG A 461 9.94 4.84 -9.13
CA ARG A 461 9.95 3.55 -9.84
C ARG A 461 9.39 3.65 -11.27
N ASP A 462 8.39 4.50 -11.48
CA ASP A 462 7.66 4.65 -12.74
C ASP A 462 8.24 5.72 -13.67
N LYS A 463 9.27 6.47 -13.26
CA LYS A 463 9.74 7.67 -13.98
C LYS A 463 11.11 7.54 -14.64
N TRP A 464 12.05 6.85 -13.99
CA TRP A 464 13.47 6.77 -14.40
C TRP A 464 13.71 6.29 -15.84
N ARG A 465 12.78 5.53 -16.44
CA ARG A 465 12.95 4.92 -17.77
C ARG A 465 12.95 5.93 -18.91
N GLN A 466 12.01 6.87 -18.89
CA GLN A 466 11.66 7.69 -20.06
C GLN A 466 11.88 9.19 -19.84
N GLU A 467 11.80 9.65 -18.60
CA GLU A 467 11.89 11.07 -18.29
C GLU A 467 12.77 11.35 -17.07
N ARG A 468 13.20 12.61 -16.96
CA ARG A 468 13.85 13.12 -15.76
C ARG A 468 12.78 13.40 -14.71
N ASP A 469 12.70 12.52 -13.72
CA ASP A 469 11.86 12.81 -12.55
C ASP A 469 12.37 14.05 -11.82
N PHE A 470 11.48 14.73 -11.07
CA PHE A 470 11.83 15.90 -10.27
C PHE A 470 12.60 17.00 -11.00
N ALA A 471 12.40 17.18 -12.31
CA ALA A 471 13.13 18.15 -13.14
C ALA A 471 13.16 19.56 -12.51
N ASN A 472 12.02 20.05 -12.03
CA ASN A 472 11.91 21.35 -11.39
C ASN A 472 12.71 21.44 -10.08
N PHE A 473 12.59 20.45 -9.18
CA PHE A 473 13.30 20.45 -7.89
C PHE A 473 14.80 20.30 -8.06
N ALA A 474 15.23 19.51 -9.04
CA ALA A 474 16.65 19.38 -9.36
C ALA A 474 17.21 20.69 -9.91
N GLU A 475 16.48 21.38 -10.79
CA GLU A 475 16.87 22.68 -11.32
C GLU A 475 16.92 23.75 -10.22
N TRP A 476 15.89 23.84 -9.37
CA TRP A 476 15.90 24.78 -8.24
C TRP A 476 17.03 24.49 -7.25
N GLY A 477 17.28 23.22 -6.93
CA GLY A 477 18.40 22.81 -6.08
C GLY A 477 19.76 23.20 -6.66
N LYS A 478 19.94 23.05 -7.98
CA LYS A 478 21.14 23.47 -8.70
C LYS A 478 21.32 24.98 -8.66
N GLN A 479 20.26 25.75 -8.89
CA GLN A 479 20.28 27.21 -8.83
C GLN A 479 20.63 27.71 -7.43
N VAL A 480 20.04 27.12 -6.38
CA VAL A 480 20.38 27.43 -4.99
C VAL A 480 21.84 27.08 -4.68
N ALA A 481 22.34 25.94 -5.15
CA ALA A 481 23.73 25.55 -4.95
C ALA A 481 24.71 26.54 -5.61
N GLN A 482 24.40 26.97 -6.84
CA GLN A 482 25.17 28.00 -7.55
C GLN A 482 25.16 29.33 -6.81
N ALA A 483 23.98 29.84 -6.43
CA ALA A 483 23.84 31.09 -5.69
C ALA A 483 24.55 31.04 -4.32
N GLY A 484 24.48 29.90 -3.64
CA GLY A 484 25.15 29.66 -2.37
C GLY A 484 26.65 29.36 -2.49
N SER A 485 27.17 29.18 -3.71
CA SER A 485 28.54 28.70 -3.96
C SER A 485 28.85 27.41 -3.17
N VAL A 486 27.95 26.43 -3.26
CA VAL A 486 28.08 25.10 -2.64
C VAL A 486 27.95 24.00 -3.68
N HIS A 487 28.17 22.75 -3.29
CA HIS A 487 28.12 21.63 -4.22
C HIS A 487 26.68 21.26 -4.59
N PHE A 488 26.48 20.86 -5.84
CA PHE A 488 25.27 20.21 -6.33
C PHE A 488 25.61 18.81 -6.84
N MET A 489 24.82 17.82 -6.42
CA MET A 489 24.89 16.44 -6.89
C MET A 489 23.57 16.08 -7.57
N ASP A 490 23.61 15.83 -8.88
CA ASP A 490 22.45 15.42 -9.67
C ASP A 490 22.12 13.93 -9.44
N LEU A 491 21.70 13.61 -8.21
CA LEU A 491 21.45 12.25 -7.77
C LEU A 491 20.27 11.60 -8.52
N THR A 492 19.31 12.40 -8.98
CA THR A 492 18.22 11.93 -9.84
C THR A 492 18.79 11.23 -11.08
N MET A 493 19.75 11.86 -11.75
CA MET A 493 20.37 11.28 -12.95
C MET A 493 21.34 10.16 -12.62
N LEU A 494 22.16 10.29 -11.57
CA LEU A 494 23.06 9.21 -11.13
C LEU A 494 22.31 7.90 -10.84
N VAL A 495 21.15 7.99 -10.19
CA VAL A 495 20.31 6.82 -9.91
C VAL A 495 19.57 6.36 -11.17
N SER A 496 19.03 7.28 -11.97
CA SER A 496 18.33 6.92 -13.21
C SER A 496 19.24 6.19 -14.21
N ASP A 497 20.47 6.67 -14.38
CA ASP A 497 21.46 6.05 -15.25
C ASP A 497 21.91 4.69 -14.70
N GLY A 498 22.08 4.59 -13.38
CA GLY A 498 22.31 3.30 -12.72
C GLY A 498 21.16 2.31 -12.96
N TYR A 499 19.91 2.75 -12.83
CA TYR A 499 18.73 1.93 -13.09
C TYR A 499 18.63 1.49 -14.56
N ARG A 500 18.98 2.38 -15.50
CA ARG A 500 19.09 2.03 -16.93
C ARG A 500 20.14 0.96 -17.19
N ALA A 501 21.28 1.03 -16.50
CA ALA A 501 22.36 0.05 -16.65
C ALA A 501 21.97 -1.35 -16.15
N VAL A 502 21.24 -1.47 -15.03
CA VAL A 502 20.83 -2.79 -14.49
C VAL A 502 19.51 -3.31 -15.07
N GLY A 503 18.74 -2.44 -15.72
CA GLY A 503 17.55 -2.79 -16.45
C GLY A 503 16.28 -2.96 -15.58
N PRO A 504 15.10 -2.91 -16.22
CA PRO A 504 13.82 -2.77 -15.54
C PRO A 504 13.46 -3.93 -14.60
N ALA A 505 13.80 -5.16 -14.98
CA ALA A 505 13.51 -6.32 -14.14
C ALA A 505 14.25 -6.27 -12.79
N LYS A 506 15.50 -5.78 -12.78
CA LYS A 506 16.28 -5.64 -11.55
C LYS A 506 15.82 -4.45 -10.73
N VAL A 507 15.54 -3.32 -11.38
CA VAL A 507 15.03 -2.12 -10.69
C VAL A 507 13.68 -2.40 -10.03
N ASP A 508 12.83 -3.21 -10.66
CA ASP A 508 11.53 -3.58 -10.10
C ASP A 508 11.67 -4.36 -8.76
N THR A 509 12.81 -5.02 -8.51
CA THR A 509 13.10 -5.68 -7.21
C THR A 509 13.64 -4.74 -6.15
N PHE A 510 13.93 -3.46 -6.47
CA PHE A 510 14.53 -2.51 -5.53
C PHE A 510 13.52 -1.74 -4.68
N PHE A 511 12.22 -1.87 -4.95
CA PHE A 511 11.16 -1.12 -4.28
C PHE A 511 10.42 -1.99 -3.26
N SER A 512 10.09 -1.40 -2.12
CA SER A 512 9.25 -1.98 -1.07
C SER A 512 7.77 -1.60 -1.23
N ASP A 513 7.49 -0.60 -2.07
CA ASP A 513 6.14 -0.19 -2.43
C ASP A 513 5.98 -0.03 -3.96
N ALA A 514 4.81 0.43 -4.37
CA ALA A 514 4.46 0.56 -5.78
C ALA A 514 5.23 1.66 -6.53
N ARG A 515 5.91 2.60 -5.84
CA ARG A 515 6.35 3.84 -6.49
C ARG A 515 7.60 4.50 -5.93
N THR A 516 7.72 4.66 -4.61
CA THR A 516 8.66 5.63 -4.02
C THR A 516 9.72 4.96 -3.17
N HIS A 517 9.33 4.07 -2.26
CA HIS A 517 10.25 3.59 -1.24
C HIS A 517 11.05 2.41 -1.74
N THR A 518 12.36 2.49 -1.59
CA THR A 518 13.26 1.37 -1.84
C THR A 518 13.21 0.34 -0.71
N ASN A 519 13.58 -0.90 -1.00
CA ASN A 519 13.92 -1.90 0.02
C ASN A 519 15.43 -1.86 0.32
N SER A 520 15.93 -2.84 1.08
CA SER A 520 17.37 -2.93 1.43
C SER A 520 18.29 -2.87 0.21
N ASP A 521 17.98 -3.63 -0.84
CA ASP A 521 18.84 -3.72 -2.03
C ASP A 521 18.80 -2.42 -2.85
N GLY A 522 17.61 -1.83 -2.98
CA GLY A 522 17.45 -0.53 -3.62
C GLY A 522 18.15 0.60 -2.86
N ALA A 523 18.08 0.57 -1.53
CA ALA A 523 18.76 1.54 -0.67
C ALA A 523 20.29 1.42 -0.79
N GLU A 524 20.83 0.20 -0.80
CA GLU A 524 22.26 -0.05 -1.01
C GLU A 524 22.69 0.41 -2.41
N PHE A 525 21.89 0.11 -3.44
CA PHE A 525 22.16 0.56 -4.80
C PHE A 525 22.22 2.09 -4.88
N ASN A 526 21.25 2.77 -4.28
CA ASN A 526 21.19 4.23 -4.27
C ASN A 526 22.35 4.83 -3.44
N ALA A 527 22.73 4.21 -2.32
CA ALA A 527 23.88 4.64 -1.51
C ALA A 527 25.19 4.58 -2.29
N GLN A 528 25.39 3.56 -3.13
CA GLN A 528 26.55 3.50 -4.02
C GLN A 528 26.58 4.66 -5.02
N ARG A 529 25.42 5.05 -5.57
CA ARG A 529 25.33 6.23 -6.47
C ARG A 529 25.58 7.53 -5.75
N VAL A 530 25.15 7.65 -4.50
CA VAL A 530 25.51 8.79 -3.64
C VAL A 530 27.02 8.84 -3.43
N VAL A 531 27.67 7.73 -3.08
CA VAL A 531 29.13 7.68 -2.87
C VAL A 531 29.90 8.03 -4.15
N ALA A 532 29.47 7.52 -5.31
CA ALA A 532 30.03 7.89 -6.61
C ALA A 532 29.90 9.41 -6.86
N GLY A 533 28.71 9.96 -6.61
CA GLY A 533 28.45 11.40 -6.74
C GLY A 533 29.30 12.26 -5.79
N LEU A 534 29.46 11.84 -4.53
CA LEU A 534 30.30 12.53 -3.54
C LEU A 534 31.78 12.54 -3.95
N LYS A 535 32.29 11.44 -4.51
CA LYS A 535 33.66 11.37 -5.06
C LYS A 535 33.87 12.29 -6.27
N ALA A 536 32.82 12.46 -7.08
CA ALA A 536 32.85 13.27 -8.30
C ALA A 536 32.70 14.78 -8.03
N LEU A 537 32.44 15.19 -6.78
CA LEU A 537 32.33 16.60 -6.43
C LEU A 537 33.65 17.35 -6.72
N PRO A 538 33.59 18.61 -7.20
CA PRO A 538 34.77 19.44 -7.38
C PRO A 538 35.63 19.50 -6.11
N GLY A 539 36.93 19.21 -6.22
CA GLY A 539 37.85 19.16 -5.09
C GLY A 539 37.76 17.91 -4.20
N ASN A 540 36.74 17.06 -4.40
CA ASN A 540 36.49 15.82 -3.66
C ASN A 540 36.73 15.97 -2.14
N PRO A 541 35.93 16.81 -1.47
CA PRO A 541 36.23 17.25 -0.10
C PRO A 541 36.07 16.12 0.93
N LEU A 542 35.38 15.03 0.58
CA LEU A 542 35.21 13.84 1.42
C LEU A 542 36.29 12.76 1.19
N ARG A 543 37.22 12.95 0.24
CA ARG A 543 38.27 11.99 -0.10
C ARG A 543 39.01 11.39 1.11
N PRO A 544 39.43 12.18 2.12
CA PRO A 544 40.20 11.65 3.25
C PRO A 544 39.41 10.69 4.16
N TYR A 545 38.08 10.66 4.02
CA TYR A 545 37.16 9.97 4.91
C TYR A 545 36.49 8.75 4.28
N PHE A 546 36.75 8.45 3.00
CA PHE A 546 36.21 7.25 2.37
C PHE A 546 36.89 5.99 2.91
N SER A 547 36.11 4.94 3.17
CA SER A 547 36.63 3.62 3.56
C SER A 547 37.13 2.83 2.34
N GLU A 548 37.74 1.66 2.58
CA GLU A 548 38.08 0.71 1.51
C GLU A 548 36.85 0.26 0.71
N LYS A 549 35.68 0.10 1.37
CA LYS A 549 34.42 -0.25 0.67
C LYS A 549 34.07 0.80 -0.38
N ALA A 550 34.33 2.07 -0.10
CA ALA A 550 34.11 3.12 -1.08
C ALA A 550 35.07 3.01 -2.25
N ALA A 551 36.31 2.51 -2.11
CA ALA A 551 37.25 2.39 -3.23
C ALA A 551 36.69 1.60 -4.43
N GLY A 552 35.88 0.57 -4.17
CA GLY A 552 35.23 -0.25 -5.21
C GLY A 552 34.02 0.40 -5.90
N VAL A 553 33.55 1.56 -5.43
CA VAL A 553 32.44 2.30 -6.05
C VAL A 553 33.01 3.21 -7.13
N GLN A 554 32.64 2.95 -8.39
CA GLN A 554 32.94 3.80 -9.54
C GLN A 554 31.82 4.80 -9.81
#